data_AF-A0A660Q4E4-F1
#
_entry.id   AF-A0A660Q4E4-F1
#
_cell.length_a   1.000
_cell.length_b   1.000
_cell.length_c   1.000
_cell.angle_alpha   90.00
_cell.angle_beta   90.00
_cell.angle_gamma   90.00
#
_symmetry.space_group_name_H-M   'P 1'
#
loop_
_entity.id
_entity.type
_entity.pdbx_description
1 polymer ?
#
loop_
_entity_poly.entity_id
_entity_poly.type
_entity_poly.pdbx_seq_one_letter_code
_entity_poly.pdbx_strand_id
1 'polypeptide(L)'
;VGTHDTTGTLTSGWEFVRSRAGNETGHDLKIAAYANDIAPPTTAGIGYPQASTKPLIKILADIYEIPDEQEDRTVNIIIQATNLDNFSFSDEGGNAIGVITDTFFDTSWFHCDVWNATFDTCYFWNDTDEQVSPDDSFWCCDTILNGRLDTDYVSISNGTLTVLAGGLCGDIDNGGSINILDVVYLINFLYKGGPAPELPGMADCNGDGNLNILDGSYLISYLYKGGPAPVC
;
A
#
# COMPACT_ATOMS: atom_id res chain seq x y z
N VAL A 1 -7.76 -8.48 -1.24
CA VAL A 1 -6.85 -7.95 -2.28
C VAL A 1 -7.72 -7.02 -3.10
N GLY A 2 -7.43 -5.72 -3.08
CA GLY A 2 -8.20 -4.74 -3.87
C GLY A 2 -7.64 -4.59 -5.27
N THR A 3 -8.47 -4.15 -6.21
CA THR A 3 -8.03 -3.59 -7.49
C THR A 3 -7.54 -2.15 -7.25
N HIS A 4 -6.51 -1.73 -7.98
CA HIS A 4 -5.91 -0.40 -7.84
C HIS A 4 -5.73 0.22 -9.21
N ASP A 5 -6.20 1.45 -9.38
CA ASP A 5 -5.83 2.28 -10.53
C ASP A 5 -4.56 3.07 -10.19
N THR A 6 -3.55 2.93 -11.04
CA THR A 6 -2.27 3.65 -10.94
C THR A 6 -2.08 4.66 -12.06
N THR A 7 -3.11 4.88 -12.88
CA THR A 7 -3.07 5.83 -13.99
C THR A 7 -2.74 7.23 -13.49
N GLY A 8 -1.78 7.88 -14.13
CA GLY A 8 -1.33 9.23 -13.75
C GLY A 8 -0.41 9.28 -12.53
N THR A 9 -0.04 8.14 -11.95
CA THR A 9 0.97 8.07 -10.88
C THR A 9 2.33 7.61 -11.42
N LEU A 10 3.37 7.72 -10.59
CA LEU A 10 4.71 7.22 -10.91
C LEU A 10 4.81 5.69 -10.94
N THR A 11 3.80 4.98 -10.42
CA THR A 11 3.70 3.51 -10.47
C THR A 11 2.82 3.01 -11.63
N SER A 12 2.34 3.92 -12.48
CA SER A 12 1.56 3.56 -13.68
C SER A 12 2.35 2.61 -14.58
N GLY A 13 1.74 1.48 -14.94
CA GLY A 13 2.32 0.50 -15.87
C GLY A 13 3.34 -0.47 -15.25
N TRP A 14 3.53 -0.43 -13.94
CA TRP A 14 4.33 -1.43 -13.22
C TRP A 14 3.64 -2.80 -13.28
N GLU A 15 4.43 -3.87 -13.44
CA GLU A 15 3.88 -5.21 -13.64
C GLU A 15 3.29 -5.81 -12.36
N PHE A 16 3.65 -5.27 -11.19
CA PHE A 16 3.12 -5.75 -9.93
C PHE A 16 2.82 -4.60 -8.98
N VAL A 17 1.55 -4.50 -8.59
CA VAL A 17 1.06 -3.65 -7.50
C VAL A 17 0.08 -4.48 -6.69
N ARG A 18 0.31 -4.59 -5.38
CA ARG A 18 -0.51 -5.42 -4.48
C ARG A 18 -0.86 -4.64 -3.22
N SER A 19 -2.12 -4.73 -2.81
CA SER A 19 -2.54 -4.51 -1.42
C SER A 19 -2.73 -5.83 -0.68
N ARG A 20 -2.32 -5.86 0.58
CA ARG A 20 -2.63 -6.95 1.50
C ARG A 20 -2.90 -6.39 2.90
N ALA A 21 -3.85 -6.98 3.63
CA ALA A 21 -3.91 -6.80 5.07
C ALA A 21 -2.66 -7.43 5.71
N GLY A 22 -2.00 -6.70 6.60
CA GLY A 22 -0.81 -7.17 7.31
C GLY A 22 -1.16 -8.03 8.52
N ASN A 23 -2.35 -7.83 9.11
CA ASN A 23 -2.84 -8.50 10.31
C ASN A 23 -4.19 -9.21 10.05
N GLU A 24 -4.51 -10.22 10.87
CA GLU A 24 -5.79 -10.95 10.81
C GLU A 24 -7.01 -10.12 11.25
N THR A 25 -6.77 -8.91 11.77
CA THR A 25 -7.83 -7.99 12.21
C THR A 25 -8.48 -7.25 11.04
N GLY A 26 -7.86 -7.23 9.86
CA GLY A 26 -8.44 -6.64 8.64
C GLY A 26 -8.49 -5.10 8.62
N HIS A 27 -7.97 -4.45 9.65
CA HIS A 27 -7.93 -2.99 9.74
C HIS A 27 -6.68 -2.37 9.15
N ASP A 28 -5.70 -3.16 8.70
CA ASP A 28 -4.47 -2.63 8.14
C ASP A 28 -4.39 -2.82 6.63
N LEU A 29 -3.82 -1.83 5.92
CA LEU A 29 -3.55 -1.92 4.49
C LEU A 29 -2.07 -1.75 4.22
N LYS A 30 -1.41 -2.80 3.72
CA LYS A 30 -0.05 -2.72 3.16
C LYS A 30 -0.12 -2.71 1.64
N ILE A 31 0.37 -1.63 1.03
CA ILE A 31 0.56 -1.54 -0.42
C ILE A 31 2.04 -1.83 -0.73
N ALA A 32 2.29 -2.61 -1.78
CA ALA A 32 3.62 -2.92 -2.31
C ALA A 32 3.58 -2.85 -3.84
N ALA A 33 4.65 -2.34 -4.45
CA ALA A 33 4.78 -2.26 -5.89
C ALA A 33 6.20 -2.70 -6.31
N TYR A 34 6.30 -3.45 -7.40
CA TYR A 34 7.56 -3.91 -8.01
C TYR A 34 7.55 -3.62 -9.50
N ALA A 35 8.71 -3.30 -10.04
CA ALA A 35 8.92 -3.05 -11.47
C ALA A 35 9.95 -4.04 -11.99
N ASN A 36 9.79 -4.59 -13.19
CA ASN A 36 10.68 -5.61 -13.76
C ASN A 36 10.68 -6.96 -12.99
N ASP A 37 9.58 -7.31 -12.30
CA ASP A 37 9.46 -8.57 -11.54
C ASP A 37 9.07 -9.77 -12.42
N ILE A 38 8.48 -9.50 -13.60
CA ILE A 38 8.00 -10.51 -14.54
C ILE A 38 8.86 -10.47 -15.81
N ALA A 39 8.96 -11.61 -16.51
CA ALA A 39 9.70 -11.74 -17.76
C ALA A 39 9.32 -10.63 -18.77
N PRO A 40 10.26 -10.19 -19.62
CA PRO A 40 10.09 -9.03 -20.49
C PRO A 40 8.84 -9.11 -21.38
N PRO A 41 8.24 -7.96 -21.73
CA PRO A 41 8.78 -6.59 -21.61
C PRO A 41 8.70 -6.02 -20.20
N THR A 42 9.74 -5.33 -19.77
CA THR A 42 9.85 -4.78 -18.42
C THR A 42 9.58 -3.27 -18.40
N THR A 43 8.82 -2.79 -17.42
CA THR A 43 8.56 -1.37 -17.17
C THR A 43 9.59 -0.83 -16.17
N ALA A 44 10.29 0.25 -16.52
CA ALA A 44 11.24 0.88 -15.61
C ALA A 44 10.52 1.51 -14.40
N GLY A 45 11.08 1.30 -13.20
CA GLY A 45 10.59 1.90 -11.95
C GLY A 45 11.08 3.35 -11.73
N ILE A 46 10.82 3.89 -10.54
CA ILE A 46 11.30 5.21 -10.13
C ILE A 46 12.77 5.09 -9.72
N GLY A 47 13.67 5.61 -10.54
CA GLY A 47 15.11 5.68 -10.25
C GLY A 47 15.74 4.29 -10.06
N TYR A 48 16.40 3.79 -11.11
CA TYR A 48 16.95 2.43 -11.20
C TYR A 48 15.87 1.31 -11.23
N PRO A 49 16.13 0.19 -11.92
CA PRO A 49 15.16 -0.90 -12.01
C PRO A 49 14.97 -1.57 -10.64
N GLN A 50 13.75 -1.52 -10.11
CA GLN A 50 13.32 -2.12 -8.83
C GLN A 50 13.18 -3.65 -8.96
N ALA A 51 14.27 -4.37 -9.21
CA ALA A 51 14.25 -5.80 -9.42
C ALA A 51 14.37 -6.58 -8.09
N SER A 52 13.28 -6.77 -7.34
CA SER A 52 13.23 -7.76 -6.25
C SER A 52 11.82 -7.93 -5.65
N THR A 53 11.69 -8.86 -4.69
CA THR A 53 10.51 -9.02 -3.83
C THR A 53 10.41 -8.00 -2.69
N LYS A 54 11.30 -6.99 -2.63
CA LYS A 54 11.30 -5.95 -1.59
C LYS A 54 10.48 -4.74 -2.04
N PRO A 55 9.50 -4.29 -1.25
CA PRO A 55 8.54 -3.28 -1.71
C PRO A 55 9.18 -1.89 -1.79
N LEU A 56 8.98 -1.19 -2.92
CA LEU A 56 9.40 0.22 -3.07
C LEU A 56 8.78 1.10 -1.99
N ILE A 57 7.48 0.95 -1.76
CA ILE A 57 6.70 1.73 -0.81
C ILE A 57 6.04 0.75 0.15
N LYS A 58 6.11 1.06 1.45
CA LYS A 58 5.24 0.47 2.47
C LYS A 58 4.45 1.60 3.11
N ILE A 59 3.14 1.44 3.18
CA ILE A 59 2.24 2.29 3.97
C ILE A 59 1.46 1.36 4.88
N LEU A 60 1.28 1.73 6.13
CA LEU A 60 0.28 1.15 7.02
C LEU A 60 -0.86 2.17 7.17
N ALA A 61 -2.09 1.70 7.06
CA ALA A 61 -3.28 2.52 7.21
C ALA A 61 -4.30 1.78 8.06
N ASP A 62 -4.96 2.48 8.98
CA ASP A 62 -6.09 1.96 9.74
C ASP A 62 -7.40 2.16 8.98
N ILE A 63 -8.16 1.10 8.78
CA ILE A 63 -9.45 1.07 8.09
C ILE A 63 -10.55 0.99 9.14
N TYR A 64 -11.38 2.03 9.21
CA TYR A 64 -12.55 2.08 10.08
C TYR A 64 -13.81 1.68 9.32
N GLU A 65 -14.78 1.10 10.02
CA GLU A 65 -16.10 0.82 9.46
C GLU A 65 -16.80 2.13 9.07
N ILE A 66 -17.36 2.14 7.86
CA ILE A 66 -18.14 3.25 7.33
C ILE A 66 -19.61 2.81 7.31
N PRO A 67 -20.56 3.62 7.83
CA PRO A 67 -21.98 3.26 7.79
C PRO A 67 -22.48 2.95 6.38
N ASP A 68 -23.34 1.93 6.24
CA ASP A 68 -23.85 1.51 4.92
C ASP A 68 -24.60 2.62 4.17
N GLU A 69 -25.17 3.58 4.88
CA GLU A 69 -25.92 4.72 4.33
C GLU A 69 -25.03 5.78 3.67
N GLN A 70 -23.71 5.71 3.82
CA GLN A 70 -22.81 6.73 3.30
C GLN A 70 -22.55 6.54 1.80
N GLU A 71 -23.06 7.45 0.96
CA GLU A 71 -22.89 7.41 -0.50
C GLU A 71 -21.46 7.78 -0.94
N ASP A 72 -20.82 8.73 -0.24
CA ASP A 72 -19.41 9.06 -0.47
C ASP A 72 -18.50 8.12 0.33
N ARG A 73 -17.81 7.23 -0.39
CA ARG A 73 -16.84 6.29 0.16
C ARG A 73 -15.40 6.77 0.02
N THR A 74 -15.20 8.09 -0.06
CA THR A 74 -13.88 8.72 -0.04
C THR A 74 -13.42 8.94 1.39
N VAL A 75 -12.21 8.47 1.70
CA VAL A 75 -11.53 8.73 2.98
C VAL A 75 -10.21 9.46 2.73
N ASN A 76 -9.84 10.35 3.64
CA ASN A 76 -8.54 11.01 3.60
C ASN A 76 -7.45 10.04 4.08
N ILE A 77 -6.38 9.91 3.30
CA ILE A 77 -5.15 9.24 3.71
C ILE A 77 -4.23 10.28 4.31
N ILE A 78 -3.94 10.14 5.60
CA ILE A 78 -2.97 10.99 6.31
C ILE A 78 -1.70 10.17 6.50
N ILE A 79 -0.60 10.64 5.91
CA ILE A 79 0.70 9.97 6.06
C ILE A 79 1.37 10.53 7.32
N GLN A 80 1.60 9.66 8.30
CA GLN A 80 2.28 10.02 9.55
C GLN A 80 3.79 10.14 9.35
N ALA A 81 4.22 11.22 8.68
CA ALA A 81 5.61 11.48 8.29
C ALA A 81 6.64 11.43 9.44
N THR A 82 6.19 11.62 10.68
CA THR A 82 7.03 11.62 11.89
C THR A 82 7.25 10.23 12.48
N ASN A 83 6.50 9.21 12.05
CA ASN A 83 6.67 7.83 12.49
C ASN A 83 7.10 6.95 11.31
N LEU A 84 8.42 6.77 11.15
CA LEU A 84 9.02 5.99 10.07
C LEU A 84 8.74 4.48 10.16
N ASP A 85 8.20 3.97 11.27
CA ASP A 85 7.80 2.55 11.35
C ASP A 85 6.55 2.26 10.49
N ASN A 86 5.72 3.30 10.29
CA ASN A 86 4.44 3.22 9.60
C ASN A 86 4.55 3.42 8.09
N PHE A 87 5.66 3.96 7.58
CA PHE A 87 5.89 4.07 6.15
C PHE A 87 7.39 4.10 5.80
N SER A 88 7.75 3.56 4.64
CA SER A 88 9.12 3.65 4.12
C SER A 88 9.18 3.64 2.60
N PHE A 89 10.23 4.26 2.07
CA PHE A 89 10.65 4.19 0.67
C PHE A 89 11.95 3.41 0.60
N SER A 90 12.10 2.50 -0.36
CA SER A 90 13.33 1.69 -0.48
C SER A 90 13.87 1.65 -1.89
N ASP A 91 15.20 1.55 -2.04
CA ASP A 91 15.82 1.25 -3.32
C ASP A 91 15.66 -0.23 -3.70
N GLU A 92 16.19 -0.65 -4.85
CA GLU A 92 16.16 -2.04 -5.32
C GLU A 92 16.89 -3.01 -4.38
N GLY A 93 17.83 -2.50 -3.58
CA GLY A 93 18.55 -3.22 -2.54
C GLY A 93 17.75 -3.38 -1.25
N GLY A 94 16.64 -2.64 -1.10
CA GLY A 94 15.86 -2.55 0.14
C GLY A 94 16.44 -1.58 1.17
N ASN A 95 17.34 -0.68 0.76
CA ASN A 95 17.85 0.38 1.62
C ASN A 95 16.85 1.54 1.67
N ALA A 96 16.66 2.13 2.85
CA ALA A 96 15.72 3.24 3.01
C ALA A 96 16.18 4.47 2.22
N ILE A 97 15.27 5.05 1.43
CA ILE A 97 15.48 6.30 0.68
C ILE A 97 14.90 7.45 1.49
N GLY A 98 15.67 8.54 1.58
CA GLY A 98 15.20 9.79 2.19
C GLY A 98 15.06 9.73 3.70
N VAL A 99 15.70 8.75 4.37
CA VAL A 99 15.84 8.71 5.82
C VAL A 99 17.24 9.17 6.18
N ILE A 100 17.33 10.20 7.00
CA ILE A 100 18.57 10.67 7.64
C ILE A 100 18.47 10.42 9.13
N THR A 101 19.63 10.29 9.77
CA THR A 101 19.70 10.07 11.22
C THR A 101 20.22 11.33 11.90
N ASP A 102 19.49 11.82 12.89
CA ASP A 102 20.01 12.79 13.83
C ASP A 102 20.45 12.08 15.12
N THR A 103 21.42 12.65 15.80
CA THR A 103 21.83 12.23 17.14
C THR A 103 21.12 13.09 18.17
N PHE A 104 20.30 12.46 19.02
CA PHE A 104 19.67 13.11 20.17
C PHE A 104 20.34 12.66 21.45
N PHE A 105 20.40 13.55 22.44
CA PHE A 105 20.79 13.16 23.78
C PHE A 105 19.74 12.21 24.34
N ASP A 106 20.17 11.04 24.77
CA ASP A 106 19.31 10.19 25.56
C ASP A 106 19.12 10.85 26.93
N THR A 107 17.87 11.12 27.27
CA THR A 107 17.47 11.67 28.57
C THR A 107 16.86 10.60 29.46
N SER A 108 16.78 9.36 28.98
CA SER A 108 16.31 8.20 29.74
C SER A 108 17.44 7.72 30.64
N TRP A 109 17.13 7.43 31.90
CA TRP A 109 18.10 6.92 32.86
C TRP A 109 17.62 5.59 33.40
N PHE A 110 18.54 4.63 33.60
CA PHE A 110 18.18 3.33 34.12
C PHE A 110 18.89 3.02 35.46
N HIS A 111 18.10 2.66 36.47
CA HIS A 111 18.57 2.13 37.74
C HIS A 111 18.59 0.60 37.70
N CYS A 112 19.67 -0.01 38.18
CA CYS A 112 19.73 -1.45 38.34
C CYS A 112 19.19 -1.86 39.72
N ASP A 113 17.98 -2.44 39.77
CA ASP A 113 17.41 -2.95 41.03
C ASP A 113 18.09 -4.24 41.50
N VAL A 114 18.60 -5.06 40.57
CA VAL A 114 19.18 -6.37 40.86
C VAL A 114 20.48 -6.59 40.09
N TRP A 115 21.60 -6.31 40.75
CA TRP A 115 22.95 -6.52 40.20
C TRP A 115 23.50 -7.92 40.49
N ASN A 116 23.99 -8.62 39.45
CA ASN A 116 24.76 -9.84 39.63
C ASN A 116 26.27 -9.58 39.49
N ALA A 117 26.95 -9.49 40.64
CA ALA A 117 28.39 -9.25 40.70
C ALA A 117 29.26 -10.40 40.13
N THR A 118 28.73 -11.61 39.98
CA THR A 118 29.49 -12.75 39.44
C THR A 118 29.64 -12.66 37.91
N PHE A 119 28.61 -12.12 37.24
CA PHE A 119 28.60 -11.95 35.79
C PHE A 119 28.76 -10.48 35.36
N ASP A 120 28.95 -9.58 36.32
CA ASP A 120 29.08 -8.14 36.07
C ASP A 120 27.91 -7.59 35.23
N THR A 121 26.70 -8.07 35.52
CA THR A 121 25.50 -7.81 34.70
C THR A 121 24.30 -7.52 35.60
N CYS A 122 23.49 -6.52 35.23
CA CYS A 122 22.21 -6.26 35.85
C CYS A 122 21.10 -7.18 35.30
N TYR A 123 20.26 -7.73 36.18
CA TYR A 123 19.12 -8.58 35.80
C TYR A 123 17.79 -7.83 35.72
N PHE A 124 17.70 -6.66 36.34
CA PHE A 124 16.49 -5.85 36.33
C PHE A 124 16.84 -4.36 36.28
N TRP A 125 16.61 -3.76 35.12
CA TRP A 125 16.74 -2.33 34.90
C TRP A 125 15.38 -1.66 35.06
N ASN A 126 15.34 -0.53 35.73
CA ASN A 126 14.14 0.28 35.93
C ASN A 126 14.39 1.70 35.42
N ASP A 127 13.47 2.24 34.64
CA ASP A 127 13.53 3.59 34.07
C ASP A 127 13.28 4.65 35.17
N THR A 128 14.15 5.66 35.27
CA THR A 128 14.11 6.72 36.29
C THR A 128 14.17 8.12 35.67
N ASP A 129 13.52 9.08 36.34
CA ASP A 129 13.43 10.48 35.89
C ASP A 129 14.75 11.27 36.13
N GLU A 130 15.02 12.26 35.28
CA GLU A 130 16.23 13.10 35.16
C GLU A 130 16.62 13.84 36.45
N GLN A 131 15.72 13.89 37.44
CA GLN A 131 15.90 14.64 38.70
C GLN A 131 16.66 13.85 39.78
N VAL A 132 16.97 12.57 39.56
CA VAL A 132 17.68 11.72 40.53
C VAL A 132 19.07 11.37 39.97
N SER A 133 20.11 12.13 40.34
CA SER A 133 21.49 11.83 39.91
C SER A 133 22.14 10.66 40.69
N PRO A 134 23.08 9.90 40.09
CA PRO A 134 23.11 9.38 38.73
C PRO A 134 22.90 7.87 38.77
N ASP A 135 21.73 7.42 38.34
CA ASP A 135 21.61 6.09 37.77
C ASP A 135 22.00 6.18 36.28
N ASP A 136 22.66 5.16 35.74
CA ASP A 136 23.67 5.19 34.65
C ASP A 136 24.94 6.03 34.90
N SER A 137 26.07 5.32 35.07
CA SER A 137 27.41 5.89 35.25
C SER A 137 28.35 5.45 34.12
N PHE A 138 28.51 6.28 33.09
CA PHE A 138 29.83 6.76 32.65
C PHE A 138 29.70 7.92 31.65
N TRP A 139 30.17 9.09 32.07
CA TRP A 139 30.76 10.15 31.22
C TRP A 139 29.95 10.61 30.00
N CYS A 140 29.00 11.51 30.28
CA CYS A 140 28.34 12.46 29.39
C CYS A 140 27.80 11.93 28.04
N CYS A 141 26.49 12.08 27.94
CA CYS A 141 25.65 12.00 26.75
C CYS A 141 25.77 10.70 25.97
N ASP A 142 25.05 9.68 26.44
CA ASP A 142 24.56 8.67 25.51
C ASP A 142 23.72 9.38 24.45
N THR A 143 23.94 9.03 23.19
CA THR A 143 23.22 9.61 22.07
C THR A 143 22.52 8.51 21.31
N ILE A 144 21.20 8.61 21.22
CA ILE A 144 20.42 7.74 20.37
C ILE A 144 20.38 8.28 18.94
N LEU A 145 20.44 7.37 17.97
CA LEU A 145 20.18 7.68 16.57
C LEU A 145 18.67 7.63 16.35
N ASN A 146 18.08 8.78 16.01
CA ASN A 146 16.69 8.83 15.60
C ASN A 146 16.61 9.08 14.10
N GLY A 147 15.90 8.20 13.39
CA GLY A 147 15.64 8.37 11.97
C GLY A 147 14.56 9.42 11.73
N ARG A 148 14.77 10.33 10.79
CA ARG A 148 13.72 11.22 10.28
C ARG A 148 13.78 11.30 8.76
N LEU A 149 12.68 11.75 8.17
CA LEU A 149 12.64 12.01 6.74
C LEU A 149 13.49 13.24 6.38
N ASP A 150 14.28 13.12 5.32
CA ASP A 150 14.97 14.22 4.69
C ASP A 150 14.00 14.99 3.77
N THR A 151 13.42 16.05 4.31
CA THR A 151 12.42 16.87 3.61
C THR A 151 13.00 17.73 2.50
N ASP A 152 14.33 17.82 2.38
CA ASP A 152 14.98 18.53 1.26
C ASP A 152 14.92 17.68 -0.03
N TYR A 153 14.78 16.36 0.10
CA TYR A 153 14.69 15.42 -1.02
C TYR A 153 13.34 14.73 -1.13
N VAL A 154 12.58 14.61 -0.03
CA VAL A 154 11.29 13.90 -0.01
C VAL A 154 10.19 14.80 0.53
N SER A 155 9.21 15.13 -0.31
CA SER A 155 7.97 15.78 0.09
C SER A 155 6.86 14.75 0.29
N ILE A 156 6.19 14.79 1.45
CA ILE A 156 5.01 13.98 1.71
C ILE A 156 3.76 14.84 1.53
N SER A 157 2.77 14.30 0.82
CA SER A 157 1.46 14.91 0.66
C SER A 157 0.39 13.91 1.07
N ASN A 158 -0.61 14.38 1.83
CA ASN A 158 -1.80 13.59 2.12
C ASN A 158 -2.56 13.31 0.82
N GLY A 159 -3.31 12.21 0.81
CA GLY A 159 -4.11 11.78 -0.33
C GLY A 159 -5.53 11.42 0.06
N THR A 160 -6.25 10.80 -0.86
CA THR A 160 -7.58 10.25 -0.63
C THR A 160 -7.66 8.85 -1.21
N LEU A 161 -8.37 7.95 -0.53
CA LEU A 161 -8.78 6.65 -1.04
C LEU A 161 -10.28 6.69 -1.26
N THR A 162 -10.74 6.48 -2.49
CA THR A 162 -12.15 6.36 -2.80
C THR A 162 -12.44 4.91 -3.13
N VAL A 163 -13.34 4.29 -2.36
CA VAL A 163 -13.96 3.04 -2.81
C VAL A 163 -14.98 3.44 -3.86
N LEU A 164 -14.71 3.11 -5.12
CA LEU A 164 -15.66 3.38 -6.18
C LEU A 164 -16.94 2.60 -5.89
N ALA A 165 -18.10 3.25 -6.00
CA ALA A 165 -19.38 2.58 -5.89
C ALA A 165 -19.33 1.39 -6.85
N GLY A 166 -19.58 0.18 -6.34
CA GLY A 166 -19.53 -1.02 -7.17
C GLY A 166 -20.43 -0.81 -8.38
N GLY A 167 -19.83 -0.83 -9.56
CA GLY A 167 -20.60 -0.81 -10.80
C GLY A 167 -21.52 -2.02 -10.86
N LEU A 168 -22.48 -2.00 -11.78
CA LEU A 168 -23.21 -3.23 -12.09
C LEU A 168 -22.22 -4.20 -12.73
N CYS A 169 -22.16 -5.43 -12.25
CA CYS A 169 -21.28 -6.42 -12.86
C CYS A 169 -21.63 -6.59 -14.35
N GLY A 170 -20.66 -6.38 -15.25
CA GLY A 170 -20.87 -6.36 -16.69
C GLY A 170 -21.30 -5.02 -17.31
N ASP A 171 -21.43 -3.95 -16.53
CA ASP A 171 -21.61 -2.54 -16.99
C ASP A 171 -20.23 -1.90 -17.19
N ILE A 172 -19.55 -2.34 -18.24
CA ILE A 172 -18.15 -2.06 -18.56
C ILE A 172 -17.95 -0.61 -19.01
N ASP A 173 -18.97 -0.01 -19.64
CA ASP A 173 -18.92 1.40 -20.07
C ASP A 173 -19.45 2.39 -19.02
N ASN A 174 -19.84 1.90 -17.83
CA ASN A 174 -20.42 2.67 -16.72
C ASN A 174 -21.68 3.45 -17.14
N GLY A 175 -22.46 2.89 -18.06
CA GLY A 175 -23.71 3.46 -18.58
C GLY A 175 -24.91 3.25 -17.66
N GLY A 176 -24.76 2.50 -16.56
CA GLY A 176 -25.80 2.18 -15.59
C GLY A 176 -26.69 1.01 -15.99
N SER A 177 -26.33 0.26 -17.05
CA SER A 177 -27.10 -0.90 -17.49
C SER A 177 -26.29 -1.86 -18.36
N ILE A 178 -26.40 -3.16 -18.08
CA ILE A 178 -25.73 -4.21 -18.84
C ILE A 178 -26.39 -4.40 -20.20
N ASN A 179 -25.67 -4.10 -21.28
CA ASN A 179 -26.15 -4.18 -22.66
C ASN A 179 -25.02 -4.47 -23.67
N ILE A 180 -25.31 -4.35 -24.98
CA ILE A 180 -24.33 -4.66 -26.03
C ILE A 180 -23.17 -3.66 -26.09
N LEU A 181 -23.37 -2.43 -25.62
CA LEU A 181 -22.35 -1.39 -25.59
C LEU A 181 -21.19 -1.79 -24.68
N ASP A 182 -21.45 -2.50 -23.58
CA ASP A 182 -20.42 -3.06 -22.69
C ASP A 182 -19.48 -4.04 -23.42
N VAL A 183 -20.08 -4.92 -24.22
CA VAL A 183 -19.32 -5.90 -25.03
C VAL A 183 -18.49 -5.17 -26.08
N VAL A 184 -19.05 -4.14 -26.73
CA VAL A 184 -18.33 -3.33 -27.71
C VAL A 184 -17.20 -2.56 -27.05
N TYR A 185 -17.43 -2.00 -25.86
CA TYR A 185 -16.44 -1.30 -25.07
C TYR A 185 -15.27 -2.23 -24.74
N LEU A 186 -15.56 -3.41 -24.20
CA LEU A 186 -14.56 -4.42 -23.87
C LEU A 186 -13.71 -4.83 -25.09
N ILE A 187 -14.33 -5.09 -26.24
CA ILE A 187 -13.59 -5.42 -27.47
C ILE A 187 -12.72 -4.25 -27.94
N ASN A 188 -13.21 -3.02 -27.83
CA ASN A 188 -12.46 -1.84 -28.22
C ASN A 188 -11.24 -1.65 -27.30
N PHE A 189 -11.40 -1.84 -25.99
CA PHE A 189 -10.32 -1.84 -25.02
C PHE A 189 -9.28 -2.93 -25.34
N LEU A 190 -9.71 -4.19 -25.45
CA LEU A 190 -8.81 -5.33 -25.63
C LEU A 190 -8.05 -5.33 -26.96
N TYR A 191 -8.68 -4.86 -28.04
CA TYR A 191 -8.16 -5.10 -29.40
C TYR A 191 -8.05 -3.87 -30.29
N LYS A 192 -8.58 -2.71 -29.89
CA LYS A 192 -8.60 -1.51 -30.76
C LYS A 192 -7.97 -0.28 -30.12
N GLY A 193 -7.30 -0.44 -28.98
CA GLY A 193 -6.69 0.69 -28.26
C GLY A 193 -7.72 1.68 -27.72
N GLY A 194 -8.93 1.21 -27.44
CA GLY A 194 -9.94 1.98 -26.71
C GLY A 194 -9.50 2.26 -25.27
N PRO A 195 -10.17 3.21 -24.58
CA PRO A 195 -9.89 3.49 -23.18
C PRO A 195 -10.12 2.26 -22.30
N ALA A 196 -9.37 2.16 -21.19
CA ALA A 196 -9.60 1.16 -20.17
C ALA A 196 -10.94 1.40 -19.45
N PRO A 197 -11.67 0.34 -19.05
CA PRO A 197 -12.86 0.49 -18.23
C PRO A 197 -12.52 1.26 -16.95
N GLU A 198 -13.40 2.19 -16.56
CA GLU A 198 -13.24 2.96 -15.32
C GLU A 198 -13.23 2.05 -14.08
N LEU A 199 -14.02 0.97 -14.14
CA LEU A 199 -14.08 -0.09 -13.14
C LEU A 199 -13.66 -1.43 -13.78
N PRO A 200 -12.35 -1.72 -13.91
CA PRO A 200 -11.88 -2.96 -14.54
C PRO A 200 -12.43 -4.22 -13.87
N GLY A 201 -12.71 -4.15 -12.56
CA GLY A 201 -13.33 -5.24 -11.82
C GLY A 201 -14.73 -5.60 -12.34
N MET A 202 -15.46 -4.67 -12.94
CA MET A 202 -16.79 -4.96 -13.49
C MET A 202 -16.75 -5.68 -14.85
N ALA A 203 -15.57 -5.78 -15.46
CA ALA A 203 -15.40 -6.36 -16.78
C ALA A 203 -14.99 -7.84 -16.77
N ASP A 204 -14.56 -8.38 -15.62
CA ASP A 204 -14.33 -9.83 -15.40
C ASP A 204 -15.66 -10.55 -15.19
N CYS A 205 -16.45 -10.68 -16.26
CA CYS A 205 -17.84 -11.13 -16.18
C CYS A 205 -17.98 -12.61 -15.84
N ASN A 206 -16.91 -13.39 -16.00
CA ASN A 206 -16.87 -14.81 -15.65
C ASN A 206 -16.25 -15.08 -14.27
N GLY A 207 -15.67 -14.07 -13.62
CA GLY A 207 -15.09 -14.12 -12.28
C GLY A 207 -13.81 -14.95 -12.18
N ASP A 208 -13.07 -15.12 -13.29
CA ASP A 208 -11.86 -15.95 -13.34
C ASP A 208 -10.58 -15.18 -12.97
N GLY A 209 -10.70 -13.87 -12.74
CA GLY A 209 -9.62 -12.96 -12.38
C GLY A 209 -8.83 -12.43 -13.58
N ASN A 210 -9.17 -12.82 -14.83
CA ASN A 210 -8.46 -12.43 -16.03
C ASN A 210 -9.39 -11.74 -17.03
N LEU A 211 -9.22 -10.43 -17.19
CA LEU A 211 -9.99 -9.66 -18.17
C LEU A 211 -9.59 -10.03 -19.62
N ASN A 212 -10.47 -10.70 -20.36
CA ASN A 212 -10.22 -11.15 -21.73
C ASN A 212 -11.51 -11.32 -22.57
N ILE A 213 -11.42 -11.92 -23.77
CA ILE A 213 -12.56 -12.06 -24.68
C ILE A 213 -13.61 -13.08 -24.19
N LEU A 214 -13.25 -13.94 -23.24
CA LEU A 214 -14.19 -14.85 -22.59
C LEU A 214 -15.24 -14.09 -21.78
N ASP A 215 -14.90 -12.93 -21.21
CA ASP A 215 -15.86 -12.06 -20.52
C ASP A 215 -16.89 -11.48 -21.48
N GLY A 216 -16.45 -11.00 -22.65
CA GLY A 216 -17.36 -10.54 -23.70
C GLY A 216 -18.25 -11.67 -24.21
N SER A 217 -17.71 -12.89 -24.31
CA SER A 217 -18.50 -14.07 -24.67
C SER A 217 -19.52 -14.44 -23.58
N TYR A 218 -19.17 -14.25 -22.30
CA TYR A 218 -20.05 -14.46 -21.16
C TYR A 218 -21.22 -13.46 -21.17
N LEU A 219 -20.94 -12.17 -21.36
CA LEU A 219 -21.96 -11.12 -21.51
C LEU A 219 -22.93 -11.39 -22.66
N ILE A 220 -22.44 -11.80 -23.83
CA ILE A 220 -23.31 -12.18 -24.96
C ILE A 220 -24.23 -13.36 -24.58
N SER A 221 -23.70 -14.33 -23.83
CA SER A 221 -24.48 -15.49 -23.38
C SER A 221 -25.60 -15.07 -22.42
N TYR A 222 -25.28 -14.20 -21.46
CA TYR A 222 -26.24 -13.61 -20.53
C TYR A 222 -27.34 -12.82 -21.28
N LEU A 223 -26.94 -11.87 -22.13
CA LEU A 223 -27.85 -10.95 -22.82
C LEU A 223 -28.79 -11.64 -23.81
N TYR A 224 -28.31 -12.67 -24.52
CA TYR A 224 -29.02 -13.19 -25.70
C TYR A 224 -29.26 -14.70 -25.71
N LYS A 225 -28.64 -15.46 -24.79
CA LYS A 225 -28.73 -16.94 -24.78
C LYS A 225 -29.32 -17.51 -23.49
N GLY A 226 -29.80 -16.66 -22.59
CA GLY A 226 -30.32 -17.08 -21.29
C GLY A 226 -29.25 -17.65 -20.37
N GLY A 227 -28.00 -17.20 -20.54
CA GLY A 227 -26.90 -17.53 -19.65
C GLY A 227 -27.09 -16.95 -18.23
N PRO A 228 -26.28 -17.41 -17.26
CA PRO A 228 -26.26 -16.83 -15.91
C PRO A 228 -25.87 -15.35 -15.93
N ALA A 229 -26.28 -14.61 -14.89
CA ALA A 229 -25.83 -13.25 -14.67
C ALA A 229 -24.31 -13.20 -14.45
N PRO A 230 -23.63 -12.13 -14.90
CA PRO A 230 -22.19 -11.96 -14.71
C PRO A 230 -21.82 -11.92 -13.23
N VAL A 231 -20.63 -12.45 -12.92
CA VAL A 231 -20.08 -12.51 -11.57
C VAL A 231 -18.72 -11.84 -11.57
N CYS A 232 -18.61 -10.81 -10.74
CA CYS A 232 -17.45 -10.05 -10.38
C CYS A 232 -17.66 -9.52 -8.95
#